data_AF-A0A0G0IQB9-F1
#
_entry.id   AF-A0A0G0IQB9-F1
#
_cell.length_a   1.000
_cell.length_b   1.000
_cell.length_c   1.000
_cell.angle_alpha   90.00
_cell.angle_beta   90.00
_cell.angle_gamma   90.00
#
_symmetry.space_group_name_H-M   'P 1'
#
loop_
_entity.id
_entity.type
_entity.pdbx_description
1 polymer ?
#
loop_
_entity_poly.entity_id
_entity_poly.type
_entity_poly.pdbx_seq_one_letter_code
_entity_poly.pdbx_strand_id
1 'polypeptide(L)'
;MKIKNKNRIIYDERYYKSQFLLRKQEFQDAILNFKRIFSGLGCQIPDKSFSSLSEFRKWNKELARKHIETLRKSPITEPYFPKWKDEINKILRQFNLDDGYFIFVWLHIFLGVNSYQRPLFEIYTQKSSDSDENELLLKIYPHTRREDIDINWPIIKQAQKTLLNYKARDKSIYFEKDLKIYNEYLEIKKFPLGERFQKYGERDIYEILAENNDLTSSGIEKIIKRIKDLLLK
;
A
#
# COMPACT_ATOMS: atom_id res chain seq x y z
N MET A 1 -12.16 5.09 -6.21
CA MET A 1 -12.14 5.04 -4.73
C MET A 1 -10.77 5.52 -4.25
N LYS A 2 -10.67 6.66 -3.56
CA LYS A 2 -9.38 7.21 -3.07
C LYS A 2 -8.95 6.40 -1.83
N ILE A 3 -8.09 5.40 -2.00
CA ILE A 3 -7.43 4.76 -0.85
C ILE A 3 -6.38 5.76 -0.35
N LYS A 4 -6.75 6.57 0.66
CA LYS A 4 -5.80 7.45 1.34
C LYS A 4 -4.91 6.57 2.22
N ASN A 5 -3.65 6.43 1.84
CA ASN A 5 -2.62 5.95 2.76
C ASN A 5 -2.62 6.92 3.95
N LYS A 6 -3.11 6.46 5.11
CA LYS A 6 -3.15 7.30 6.31
C LYS A 6 -1.78 7.22 6.97
N ASN A 7 -0.86 8.07 6.54
CA ASN A 7 0.39 8.23 7.27
C ASN A 7 0.11 8.77 8.67
N ARG A 8 0.96 8.41 9.62
CA ARG A 8 0.89 8.87 11.01
C ARG A 8 1.81 10.06 11.22
N ILE A 9 1.35 11.02 12.02
CA ILE A 9 2.22 12.05 12.59
C ILE A 9 3.02 11.41 13.71
N ILE A 10 4.33 11.40 13.56
CA ILE A 10 5.28 10.95 14.59
C ILE A 10 5.91 12.21 15.16
N TYR A 11 5.68 12.47 16.45
CA TYR A 11 6.20 13.65 17.15
C TYR A 11 7.67 13.47 17.54
N ASP A 12 8.54 13.25 16.56
CA ASP A 12 9.99 13.17 16.73
C ASP A 12 10.67 14.54 16.51
N GLU A 13 11.99 14.60 16.69
CA GLU A 13 12.78 15.82 16.44
C GLU A 13 12.51 16.40 15.04
N ARG A 14 12.34 15.54 14.03
CA ARG A 14 12.07 15.98 12.66
C ARG A 14 10.72 16.64 12.53
N TYR A 15 9.70 16.11 13.20
CA TYR A 15 8.41 16.76 13.27
C TYR A 15 8.51 18.16 13.86
N TYR A 16 9.15 18.33 15.02
CA TYR A 16 9.26 19.65 15.65
C TYR A 16 10.10 20.63 14.82
N LYS A 17 11.20 20.17 14.21
CA LYS A 17 12.00 20.99 13.29
C LYS A 17 11.19 21.40 12.06
N SER A 18 10.41 20.50 11.47
CA SER A 18 9.48 20.81 10.38
C SER A 18 8.42 21.84 10.79
N GLN A 19 7.79 21.68 11.95
CA GLN A 19 6.79 22.64 12.44
C GLN A 19 7.38 24.03 12.69
N PHE A 20 8.62 24.08 13.19
CA PHE A 20 9.35 25.33 13.36
C PHE A 20 9.66 26.00 12.01
N LEU A 21 10.15 25.23 11.02
CA LEU A 21 10.44 25.74 9.67
C LEU A 21 9.20 26.32 8.99
N LEU A 22 8.05 25.66 9.11
CA LEU A 22 6.80 26.14 8.51
C LEU A 22 6.39 27.53 9.02
N ARG A 23 6.85 27.94 10.20
CA ARG A 23 6.56 29.26 10.79
C ARG A 23 7.61 30.31 10.41
N LYS A 24 8.74 29.93 9.83
CA LYS A 24 9.78 30.88 9.42
C LYS A 24 9.41 31.55 8.11
N GLN A 25 9.42 32.88 8.10
CA GLN A 25 9.18 33.67 6.89
C GLN A 25 10.19 33.32 5.78
N GLU A 26 11.47 33.19 6.13
CA GLU A 26 12.54 32.82 5.20
C GLU A 26 12.24 31.51 4.45
N PHE A 27 11.63 30.53 5.13
CA PHE A 27 11.27 29.25 4.53
C PHE A 27 10.08 29.40 3.57
N GLN A 28 9.09 30.21 3.95
CA GLN A 28 7.97 30.55 3.07
C GLN A 28 8.43 31.31 1.82
N ASP A 29 9.38 32.24 1.97
CA ASP A 29 9.96 32.99 0.87
C ASP A 29 10.76 32.09 -0.08
N ALA A 30 11.50 31.12 0.46
CA ALA A 30 12.20 30.12 -0.34
C ALA A 30 11.23 29.28 -1.18
N ILE A 31 10.09 28.87 -0.61
CA ILE A 31 9.03 28.15 -1.34
C ILE A 31 8.38 29.04 -2.40
N LEU A 32 8.14 30.30 -2.10
CA LEU A 32 7.57 31.25 -3.06
C LEU A 32 8.52 31.45 -4.26
N ASN A 33 9.81 31.61 -3.99
CA ASN A 33 10.84 31.71 -5.02
C ASN A 33 10.92 30.43 -5.87
N PHE A 34 10.84 29.26 -5.24
CA PHE A 34 10.71 27.99 -5.96
C PHE A 34 9.52 27.98 -6.92
N LYS A 35 8.33 28.41 -6.46
CA LYS A 35 7.13 28.46 -7.33
C LYS A 35 7.27 29.46 -8.48
N ARG A 36 7.90 30.61 -8.24
CA ARG A 36 8.15 31.66 -9.24
C ARG A 36 9.04 31.16 -10.39
N ILE A 37 10.05 30.34 -10.11
CA ILE A 37 10.91 29.72 -11.13
C ILE A 37 10.06 29.01 -12.18
N PHE A 38 9.12 28.17 -11.75
CA PHE A 38 8.27 27.40 -12.67
C PHE A 38 7.16 28.23 -13.31
N SER A 39 6.69 29.28 -12.62
CA SER A 39 5.79 30.27 -13.21
C SER A 39 6.44 30.99 -14.39
N GLY A 40 7.73 31.34 -14.30
CA GLY A 40 8.48 31.96 -15.39
C GLY A 40 8.63 31.06 -16.64
N LEU A 41 8.52 29.75 -16.46
CA LEU A 41 8.48 28.76 -17.56
C LEU A 41 7.07 28.52 -18.10
N GLY A 42 6.07 29.22 -17.56
CA GLY A 42 4.64 29.00 -17.84
C GLY A 42 4.13 27.65 -17.34
N CYS A 43 4.78 27.05 -16.35
CA CYS A 43 4.36 25.83 -15.66
C CYS A 43 4.01 26.18 -14.20
N GLN A 44 2.97 26.99 -14.00
CA GLN A 44 2.61 27.50 -12.68
C GLN A 44 2.26 26.36 -11.71
N ILE A 45 2.84 26.44 -10.51
CA ILE A 45 2.43 25.66 -9.36
C ILE A 45 1.40 26.52 -8.60
N PRO A 46 0.25 25.97 -8.17
CA PRO A 46 -0.74 26.74 -7.41
C PRO A 46 -0.16 27.38 -6.14
N ASP A 47 -0.65 28.57 -5.80
CA ASP A 47 -0.17 29.33 -4.63
C ASP A 47 -0.35 28.55 -3.32
N LYS A 48 -1.48 27.84 -3.20
CA LYS A 48 -1.71 26.88 -2.12
C LYS A 48 -0.96 25.57 -2.41
N SER A 49 -1.56 24.69 -3.21
CA SER A 49 -0.98 23.41 -3.63
C SER A 49 -1.87 22.76 -4.71
N PHE A 50 -1.43 21.64 -5.29
CA PHE A 50 -2.33 20.77 -6.05
C PHE A 50 -3.35 20.09 -5.14
N SER A 51 -4.54 19.83 -5.66
CA SER A 51 -5.61 19.14 -4.93
C SER A 51 -5.40 17.62 -4.90
N SER A 52 -4.52 17.09 -5.77
CA SER A 52 -4.24 15.66 -5.86
C SER A 52 -2.89 15.32 -6.50
N LEU A 53 -2.41 14.10 -6.23
CA LEU A 53 -1.27 13.53 -6.95
C LEU A 53 -1.50 13.44 -8.47
N SER A 54 -2.74 13.33 -8.92
CA SER A 54 -3.06 13.29 -10.36
C SER A 54 -2.77 14.63 -11.02
N GLU A 55 -3.16 15.73 -10.39
CA GLU A 55 -2.83 17.09 -10.86
C GLU A 55 -1.33 17.34 -10.86
N PHE A 56 -0.63 16.97 -9.78
CA PHE A 56 0.83 17.03 -9.74
C PHE A 56 1.47 16.24 -10.90
N ARG A 57 1.01 15.01 -11.17
CA ARG A 57 1.53 14.19 -12.28
C ARG A 57 1.29 14.84 -13.64
N LYS A 58 0.11 15.45 -13.86
CA LYS A 58 -0.19 16.21 -15.08
C LYS A 58 0.75 17.40 -15.23
N TRP A 59 0.94 18.18 -14.18
CA TRP A 59 1.89 19.30 -14.16
C TRP A 59 3.32 18.85 -14.43
N ASN A 60 3.77 17.75 -13.80
CA ASN A 60 5.13 17.22 -14.00
C ASN A 60 5.34 16.71 -15.44
N LYS A 61 4.29 16.14 -16.07
CA LYS A 61 4.33 15.78 -17.49
C LYS A 61 4.41 17.01 -18.38
N GLU A 62 3.67 18.06 -18.06
CA GLU A 62 3.71 19.33 -18.79
C GLU A 62 5.08 20.03 -18.67
N LEU A 63 5.67 20.03 -17.48
CA LEU A 63 7.02 20.53 -17.26
C LEU A 63 8.05 19.79 -18.12
N ALA A 64 7.98 18.46 -18.16
CA ALA A 64 8.86 17.65 -19.00
C ALA A 64 8.64 17.94 -20.51
N ARG A 65 7.39 18.14 -20.93
CA ARG A 65 7.05 18.53 -22.30
C ARG A 65 7.70 19.86 -22.67
N LYS A 66 7.58 20.88 -21.81
CA LYS A 66 8.21 22.19 -22.03
C LYS A 66 9.73 22.12 -22.07
N HIS A 67 10.34 21.29 -21.22
CA HIS A 67 11.78 21.07 -21.26
C HIS A 67 12.24 20.59 -22.64
N ILE A 68 11.55 19.58 -23.20
CA ILE A 68 11.83 19.06 -24.54
C ILE A 68 11.63 20.13 -25.62
N GLU A 69 10.59 20.95 -25.52
CA GLU A 69 10.35 22.06 -26.45
C GLU A 69 11.48 23.10 -26.38
N THR A 70 11.93 23.47 -25.18
CA THR A 70 13.03 24.40 -24.98
C THR A 70 14.33 23.85 -25.58
N LEU A 71 14.64 22.58 -25.35
CA LEU A 71 15.82 21.91 -25.94
C LEU A 71 15.76 21.89 -27.47
N ARG A 72 14.58 21.69 -28.07
CA ARG A 72 14.40 21.72 -29.53
C ARG A 72 14.61 23.11 -30.13
N LYS A 73 14.24 24.17 -29.41
CA LYS A 73 14.36 25.56 -29.88
C LYS A 73 15.78 26.12 -29.77
N SER A 74 16.59 25.59 -28.86
CA SER A 74 17.98 26.02 -28.68
C SER A 74 18.89 24.82 -28.37
N PRO A 75 19.28 24.04 -29.39
CA PRO A 75 20.05 22.80 -29.20
C PRO A 75 21.55 23.02 -28.94
N ILE A 76 22.06 24.25 -29.14
CA ILE A 76 23.51 24.56 -29.12
C ILE A 76 23.98 25.03 -27.73
N THR A 77 23.06 25.50 -26.88
CA THR A 77 23.30 25.81 -25.47
C THR A 77 22.34 24.94 -24.68
N GLU A 78 22.80 24.12 -23.73
CA GLU A 78 21.88 23.48 -22.78
C GLU A 78 21.15 24.60 -22.03
N PRO A 79 19.89 24.93 -22.38
CA PRO A 79 19.21 26.03 -21.73
C PRO A 79 18.95 25.56 -20.31
N TYR A 80 19.38 26.32 -19.30
CA TYR A 80 19.14 25.94 -17.92
C TYR A 80 17.63 25.70 -17.72
N PHE A 81 17.26 24.43 -17.53
CA PHE A 81 15.90 24.02 -17.23
C PHE A 81 15.88 23.48 -15.80
N PRO A 82 15.29 24.21 -14.85
CA PRO A 82 15.32 23.83 -13.44
C PRO A 82 14.61 22.49 -13.26
N LYS A 83 15.36 21.51 -12.72
CA LYS A 83 14.78 20.26 -12.26
C LYS A 83 14.21 20.51 -10.86
N TRP A 84 12.90 20.38 -10.71
CA TRP A 84 12.24 20.65 -9.42
C TRP A 84 12.83 19.86 -8.25
N LYS A 85 13.39 18.67 -8.48
CA LYS A 85 14.10 17.89 -7.45
C LYS A 85 15.34 18.63 -6.95
N ASP A 86 16.12 19.20 -7.87
CA ASP A 86 17.36 19.91 -7.55
C ASP A 86 17.04 21.23 -6.82
N GLU A 87 15.96 21.91 -7.22
CA GLU A 87 15.50 23.10 -6.53
C GLU A 87 15.00 22.79 -5.11
N ILE A 88 14.36 21.64 -4.86
CA ILE A 88 14.07 21.18 -3.49
C ILE A 88 15.36 20.93 -2.72
N ASN A 89 16.35 20.27 -3.32
CA ASN A 89 17.63 20.02 -2.66
C ASN A 89 18.35 21.31 -2.27
N LYS A 90 18.21 22.40 -3.05
CA LYS A 90 18.72 23.73 -2.67
C LYS A 90 18.02 24.27 -1.42
N ILE A 91 16.70 24.13 -1.32
CA ILE A 91 15.95 24.48 -0.10
C ILE A 91 16.45 23.66 1.09
N LEU A 92 16.62 22.35 0.94
CA LEU A 92 17.14 21.49 2.02
C LEU A 92 18.51 21.98 2.51
N ARG A 93 19.43 22.29 1.59
CA ARG A 93 20.76 22.83 1.92
C ARG A 93 20.68 24.18 2.62
N GLN A 94 19.84 25.10 2.13
CA GLN A 94 19.66 26.44 2.71
C GLN A 94 19.25 26.38 4.18
N PHE A 95 18.43 25.40 4.56
CA PHE A 95 17.92 25.24 5.93
C PHE A 95 18.63 24.16 6.75
N ASN A 96 19.79 23.67 6.28
CA ASN A 96 20.56 22.60 6.91
C ASN A 96 19.69 21.38 7.27
N LEU A 97 18.97 20.88 6.26
CA LEU A 97 18.09 19.72 6.35
C LEU A 97 18.72 18.53 5.64
N ASP A 98 18.63 17.36 6.27
CA ASP A 98 19.04 16.09 5.66
C ASP A 98 18.02 15.61 4.60
N ASP A 99 18.40 14.58 3.85
CA ASP A 99 17.56 13.99 2.79
C ASP A 99 16.23 13.42 3.33
N GLY A 100 16.14 13.16 4.63
CA GLY A 100 14.93 12.71 5.31
C GLY A 100 13.80 13.75 5.32
N TYR A 101 14.08 15.00 4.98
CA TYR A 101 13.08 16.06 4.81
C TYR A 101 12.58 16.20 3.37
N PHE A 102 13.22 15.56 2.39
CA PHE A 102 12.87 15.72 0.97
C PHE A 102 11.39 15.46 0.71
N ILE A 103 10.87 14.32 1.19
CA ILE A 103 9.46 13.95 1.01
C ILE A 103 8.53 14.98 1.66
N PHE A 104 8.88 15.48 2.84
CA PHE A 104 8.08 16.48 3.53
C PHE A 104 8.03 17.80 2.76
N VAL A 105 9.19 18.34 2.33
CA VAL A 105 9.24 19.60 1.56
C VAL A 105 8.51 19.45 0.23
N TRP A 106 8.69 18.33 -0.47
CA TRP A 106 7.95 18.01 -1.68
C TRP A 106 6.43 17.97 -1.44
N LEU A 107 5.97 17.24 -0.42
CA LEU A 107 4.56 17.17 -0.06
C LEU A 107 3.99 18.52 0.36
N HIS A 108 4.78 19.33 1.07
CA HIS A 108 4.36 20.67 1.50
C HIS A 108 4.17 21.59 0.29
N ILE A 109 5.17 21.69 -0.58
CA ILE A 109 5.14 22.54 -1.78
C ILE A 109 4.00 22.14 -2.72
N PHE A 110 3.88 20.84 -3.02
CA PHE A 110 3.02 20.37 -4.10
C PHE A 110 1.64 19.93 -3.63
N LEU A 111 1.47 19.46 -2.40
CA LEU A 111 0.21 18.90 -1.89
C LEU A 111 -0.30 19.59 -0.61
N GLY A 112 0.36 20.66 -0.14
CA GLY A 112 -0.11 21.46 0.99
C GLY A 112 -0.06 20.72 2.33
N VAL A 113 0.81 19.71 2.45
CA VAL A 113 0.98 18.97 3.70
C VAL A 113 1.73 19.83 4.70
N ASN A 114 1.11 20.13 5.84
CA ASN A 114 1.68 20.99 6.89
C ASN A 114 2.17 20.21 8.12
N SER A 115 2.29 18.88 8.00
CA SER A 115 2.78 18.03 9.07
C SER A 115 3.82 17.06 8.52
N TYR A 116 4.97 16.96 9.18
CA TYR A 116 5.91 15.88 8.91
C TYR A 116 5.23 14.55 9.23
N GLN A 117 5.22 13.67 8.23
CA GLN A 117 4.60 12.35 8.33
C GLN A 117 5.62 11.33 7.87
N ARG A 118 5.72 10.23 8.60
CA ARG A 118 6.59 9.12 8.23
C ARG A 118 5.76 8.00 7.59
N PRO A 119 6.29 7.33 6.55
CA PRO A 119 5.65 6.14 6.03
C PRO A 119 5.53 5.10 7.15
N LEU A 120 4.42 4.37 7.18
CA LEU A 120 4.18 3.31 8.16
C LEU A 120 4.89 2.00 7.75
N PHE A 121 4.90 1.72 6.47
CA PHE A 121 5.59 0.57 5.92
C PHE A 121 5.94 0.86 4.47
N GLU A 122 6.82 0.03 3.94
CA GLU A 122 7.20 0.02 2.54
C GLU A 122 6.86 -1.34 1.94
N ILE A 123 6.21 -1.30 0.78
CA ILE A 123 5.92 -2.49 -0.03
C ILE A 123 6.90 -2.48 -1.19
N TYR A 124 7.68 -3.55 -1.33
CA TYR A 124 8.64 -3.68 -2.43
C TYR A 124 8.67 -5.11 -2.94
N THR A 125 9.14 -5.28 -4.18
CA THR A 125 9.33 -6.60 -4.78
C THR A 125 10.80 -6.94 -4.82
N GLN A 126 11.13 -8.17 -4.47
CA GLN A 126 12.49 -8.70 -4.55
C GLN A 126 12.47 -10.06 -5.23
N LYS A 127 13.50 -10.34 -6.03
CA LYS A 127 13.65 -11.66 -6.65
C LYS A 127 14.03 -12.68 -5.57
N SER A 128 13.27 -13.77 -5.49
CA SER A 128 13.54 -14.90 -4.60
C SER A 128 14.87 -15.55 -4.98
N SER A 129 15.66 -15.96 -3.99
CA SER A 129 16.86 -16.76 -4.23
C SER A 129 16.54 -18.16 -4.74
N ASP A 130 15.33 -18.65 -4.45
CA ASP A 130 15.01 -20.08 -4.54
C ASP A 130 14.10 -20.42 -5.73
N SER A 131 13.34 -19.45 -6.26
CA SER A 131 12.28 -19.71 -7.25
C SER A 131 12.40 -18.92 -8.56
N ASP A 132 13.40 -18.04 -8.71
CA ASP A 132 13.50 -17.06 -9.81
C ASP A 132 12.28 -16.11 -9.94
N GLU A 133 11.32 -16.20 -9.01
CA GLU A 133 10.10 -15.39 -8.98
C GLU A 133 10.27 -14.12 -8.14
N ASN A 134 9.43 -13.11 -8.41
CA ASN A 134 9.37 -11.91 -7.57
C ASN A 134 8.46 -12.16 -6.37
N GLU A 135 8.99 -11.93 -5.17
CA GLU A 135 8.26 -11.93 -3.91
C GLU A 135 7.89 -10.51 -3.51
N LEU A 136 6.73 -10.36 -2.86
CA LEU A 136 6.31 -9.08 -2.28
C LEU A 136 6.70 -9.06 -0.79
N LEU A 137 7.57 -8.12 -0.43
CA LEU A 137 8.02 -7.92 0.94
C LEU A 137 7.40 -6.66 1.53
N LEU A 138 7.18 -6.71 2.85
CA LEU A 138 6.67 -5.61 3.64
C LEU A 138 7.71 -5.24 4.70
N LYS A 139 8.32 -4.07 4.55
CA LYS A 139 9.18 -3.48 5.58
C LYS A 139 8.33 -2.63 6.51
N ILE A 140 8.10 -3.13 7.73
CA ILE A 140 7.35 -2.42 8.77
C ILE A 140 8.34 -1.54 9.55
N TYR A 141 8.05 -0.24 9.65
CA TYR A 141 8.89 0.66 10.44
C TYR A 141 8.55 0.59 11.95
N PRO A 142 9.51 0.87 12.85
CA PRO A 142 9.30 0.71 14.30
C PRO A 142 8.12 1.49 14.89
N HIS A 143 7.74 2.61 14.27
CA HIS A 143 6.64 3.46 14.73
C HIS A 143 5.24 3.02 14.26
N THR A 144 5.15 1.89 13.56
CA THR A 144 3.91 1.40 12.95
C THR A 144 3.17 0.47 13.89
N ARG A 145 1.91 0.79 14.17
CA ARG A 145 1.06 -0.03 15.03
C ARG A 145 0.32 -1.09 14.22
N ARG A 146 -0.22 -2.08 14.93
CA ARG A 146 -1.07 -3.11 14.32
C ARG A 146 -2.27 -2.49 13.61
N GLU A 147 -2.95 -1.54 14.26
CA GLU A 147 -4.11 -0.86 13.67
C GLU A 147 -3.77 -0.16 12.34
N ASP A 148 -2.55 0.37 12.23
CA ASP A 148 -2.06 1.03 11.01
C ASP A 148 -1.94 0.03 9.85
N ILE A 149 -1.53 -1.21 10.12
CA ILE A 149 -1.47 -2.29 9.13
C ILE A 149 -2.88 -2.70 8.71
N ASP A 150 -3.78 -2.89 9.68
CA ASP A 150 -5.16 -3.32 9.42
C ASP A 150 -5.90 -2.31 8.54
N ILE A 151 -5.75 -1.01 8.82
CA ILE A 151 -6.35 0.09 8.05
C ILE A 151 -5.81 0.09 6.61
N ASN A 152 -4.52 -0.15 6.42
CA ASN A 152 -3.87 -0.07 5.11
C ASN A 152 -3.77 -1.44 4.39
N TRP A 153 -4.32 -2.51 4.97
CA TRP A 153 -4.35 -3.85 4.38
C TRP A 153 -4.90 -3.90 2.95
N PRO A 154 -5.91 -3.10 2.56
CA PRO A 154 -6.36 -3.04 1.16
C PRO A 154 -5.26 -2.64 0.17
N ILE A 155 -4.34 -1.75 0.56
CA ILE A 155 -3.19 -1.35 -0.28
C ILE A 155 -2.25 -2.53 -0.48
N ILE A 156 -1.94 -3.25 0.61
CA ILE A 156 -1.08 -4.44 0.58
C ILE A 156 -1.70 -5.50 -0.34
N LYS A 157 -3.00 -5.78 -0.22
CA LYS A 157 -3.70 -6.69 -1.13
C LYS A 157 -3.66 -6.25 -2.58
N GLN A 158 -3.75 -4.95 -2.85
CA GLN A 158 -3.67 -4.44 -4.22
C GLN A 158 -2.28 -4.65 -4.81
N ALA A 159 -1.23 -4.45 -4.01
CA ALA A 159 0.15 -4.72 -4.43
C ALA A 159 0.40 -6.22 -4.66
N GLN A 160 -0.21 -7.10 -3.87
CA GLN A 160 -0.11 -8.54 -4.10
C GLN A 160 -0.65 -8.95 -5.48
N LYS A 161 -1.75 -8.33 -5.94
CA LYS A 161 -2.35 -8.61 -7.25
C LYS A 161 -1.45 -8.29 -8.44
N THR A 162 -0.36 -7.54 -8.26
CA THR A 162 0.56 -7.22 -9.34
C THR A 162 1.64 -8.28 -9.55
N LEU A 163 1.76 -9.28 -8.66
CA LEU A 163 2.68 -10.39 -8.86
C LEU A 163 2.12 -11.34 -9.93
N LEU A 164 2.98 -11.76 -10.87
CA LEU A 164 2.61 -12.61 -12.02
C LEU A 164 1.91 -13.90 -11.58
N ASN A 165 2.39 -14.50 -10.49
CA ASN A 165 1.89 -15.77 -9.94
C ASN A 165 0.97 -15.56 -8.73
N TYR A 166 0.41 -14.36 -8.53
CA TYR A 166 -0.57 -14.15 -7.47
C TYR A 166 -1.84 -14.95 -7.76
N LYS A 167 -1.88 -16.18 -7.28
CA LYS A 167 -3.12 -16.90 -7.05
C LYS A 167 -3.79 -16.22 -5.88
N ALA A 168 -4.69 -15.27 -6.17
CA ALA A 168 -5.70 -14.88 -5.19
C ALA A 168 -6.25 -16.18 -4.61
N ARG A 169 -6.27 -16.35 -3.27
CA ARG A 169 -6.81 -17.56 -2.64
C ARG A 169 -8.16 -17.84 -3.29
N ASP A 170 -8.19 -18.84 -4.16
CA ASP A 170 -9.32 -19.04 -5.03
C ASP A 170 -10.42 -19.64 -4.17
N LYS A 171 -11.37 -18.78 -3.77
CA LYS A 171 -12.47 -19.21 -2.90
C LYS A 171 -13.30 -20.31 -3.56
N SER A 172 -13.27 -20.43 -4.90
CA SER A 172 -13.97 -21.49 -5.63
C SER A 172 -13.41 -22.88 -5.31
N ILE A 173 -12.08 -23.02 -5.31
CA ILE A 173 -11.39 -24.28 -4.98
C ILE A 173 -11.69 -24.70 -3.52
N TYR A 174 -11.77 -23.73 -2.60
CA TYR A 174 -12.18 -24.01 -1.22
C TYR A 174 -13.66 -24.38 -1.13
N PHE A 175 -14.54 -23.76 -1.91
CA PHE A 175 -15.97 -24.09 -1.90
C PHE A 175 -16.23 -25.51 -2.39
N GLU A 176 -15.59 -25.97 -3.46
CA GLU A 176 -15.74 -27.36 -3.94
C GLU A 176 -15.22 -28.37 -2.91
N LYS A 177 -14.04 -28.14 -2.32
CA LYS A 177 -13.50 -28.99 -1.26
C LYS A 177 -14.38 -28.98 -0.01
N ASP A 178 -14.84 -27.81 0.43
CA ASP A 178 -15.74 -27.65 1.57
C ASP A 178 -17.08 -28.35 1.33
N LEU A 179 -17.63 -28.23 0.13
CA LEU A 179 -18.89 -28.87 -0.27
C LEU A 179 -18.74 -30.40 -0.32
N LYS A 180 -17.59 -30.90 -0.80
CA LYS A 180 -17.27 -32.34 -0.75
C LYS A 180 -17.26 -32.85 0.70
N ILE A 181 -16.54 -32.17 1.60
CA ILE A 181 -16.50 -32.50 3.03
C ILE A 181 -17.91 -32.45 3.65
N TYR A 182 -18.72 -31.46 3.26
CA TYR A 182 -20.10 -31.36 3.73
C TYR A 182 -20.99 -32.51 3.24
N ASN A 183 -20.83 -32.94 1.99
CA ASN A 183 -21.57 -34.08 1.46
C ASN A 183 -21.15 -35.39 2.14
N GLU A 184 -19.85 -35.60 2.39
CA GLU A 184 -19.36 -36.73 3.19
C GLU A 184 -19.96 -36.72 4.61
N TYR A 185 -20.04 -35.55 5.25
CA TYR A 185 -20.74 -35.37 6.53
C TYR A 185 -22.21 -35.81 6.46
N LEU A 186 -22.93 -35.42 5.40
CA LEU A 186 -24.33 -35.82 5.22
C LEU A 186 -24.47 -37.34 5.03
N GLU A 187 -23.61 -37.98 4.24
CA GLU A 187 -23.63 -39.43 4.06
C GLU A 187 -23.40 -40.19 5.37
N ILE A 188 -22.44 -39.76 6.20
CA ILE A 188 -22.20 -40.38 7.51
C ILE A 188 -23.40 -40.15 8.45
N LYS A 189 -24.03 -38.98 8.39
CA LYS A 189 -25.16 -38.63 9.24
C LYS A 189 -26.44 -39.42 8.93
N LYS A 190 -26.60 -39.94 7.70
CA LYS A 190 -27.78 -40.75 7.30
C LYS A 190 -27.90 -42.06 8.08
N PHE A 191 -26.78 -42.64 8.50
CA PHE A 191 -26.80 -43.89 9.26
C PHE A 191 -27.42 -43.68 10.66
N PRO A 192 -28.25 -44.61 11.18
CA PRO A 192 -28.62 -44.64 12.59
C PRO A 192 -27.38 -44.72 13.50
N LEU A 193 -27.48 -44.22 14.74
CA LEU A 193 -26.35 -44.19 15.69
C LEU A 193 -25.69 -45.56 15.89
N GLY A 194 -26.48 -46.63 15.99
CA GLY A 194 -25.96 -48.00 16.14
C GLY A 194 -25.17 -48.49 14.92
N GLU A 195 -25.61 -48.18 13.71
CA GLU A 195 -24.91 -48.54 12.47
C GLU A 195 -23.64 -47.72 12.26
N ARG A 196 -23.65 -46.43 12.66
CA ARG A 196 -22.42 -45.61 12.69
C ARG A 196 -21.38 -46.21 13.61
N PHE A 197 -21.81 -46.63 14.80
CA PHE A 197 -20.91 -47.23 15.79
C PHE A 197 -20.28 -48.52 15.27
N GLN A 198 -21.07 -49.38 14.62
CA GLN A 198 -20.54 -50.60 13.99
C GLN A 198 -19.52 -50.31 12.88
N LYS A 199 -19.73 -49.26 12.10
CA LYS A 199 -18.89 -48.95 10.93
C LYS A 199 -17.64 -48.13 11.25
N TYR A 200 -17.70 -47.24 12.25
CA TYR A 200 -16.64 -46.27 12.53
C TYR A 200 -16.11 -46.29 13.97
N GLY A 201 -16.72 -47.09 14.86
CA GLY A 201 -16.35 -47.20 16.28
C GLY A 201 -16.91 -46.05 17.13
N GLU A 202 -16.22 -45.76 18.24
CA GLU A 202 -16.54 -44.66 19.18
C GLU A 202 -16.22 -43.25 18.65
N ARG A 203 -15.66 -43.13 17.44
CA ARG A 203 -15.16 -41.87 16.90
C ARG A 203 -16.29 -40.90 16.53
N ASP A 204 -16.08 -39.62 16.83
CA ASP A 204 -16.99 -38.56 16.38
C ASP A 204 -16.91 -38.39 14.85
N ILE A 205 -18.02 -38.01 14.21
CA ILE A 205 -18.11 -37.71 12.77
C ILE A 205 -17.06 -36.67 12.37
N TYR A 206 -16.79 -35.68 13.24
CA TYR A 206 -15.77 -34.67 12.96
C TYR A 206 -14.35 -35.25 12.97
N GLU A 207 -14.06 -36.25 13.80
CA GLU A 207 -12.77 -36.94 13.85
C GLU A 207 -12.56 -37.82 12.62
N ILE A 208 -13.59 -38.56 12.21
CA ILE A 208 -13.56 -39.39 10.99
C ILE A 208 -13.25 -38.52 9.76
N LEU A 209 -13.91 -37.36 9.64
CA LEU A 209 -13.70 -36.45 8.51
C LEU A 209 -12.35 -35.72 8.59
N ALA A 210 -11.87 -35.41 9.80
CA ALA A 210 -10.58 -34.78 10.04
C ALA A 210 -9.43 -35.66 9.54
N GLU A 211 -9.45 -36.94 9.87
CA GLU A 211 -8.45 -37.93 9.42
C GLU A 211 -8.43 -38.06 7.89
N ASN A 212 -9.60 -38.16 7.25
CA ASN A 212 -9.70 -38.33 5.80
C ASN A 212 -9.30 -37.09 4.97
N ASN A 213 -9.25 -35.91 5.59
CA ASN A 213 -9.04 -34.65 4.89
C ASN A 213 -7.78 -33.89 5.33
N ASP A 214 -6.97 -34.47 6.22
CA ASP A 214 -5.79 -33.85 6.83
C ASP A 214 -6.14 -32.49 7.47
N LEU A 215 -7.18 -32.49 8.30
CA LEU A 215 -7.72 -31.32 8.99
C LEU A 215 -7.91 -31.60 10.48
N THR A 216 -8.14 -30.56 11.27
CA THR A 216 -8.56 -30.70 12.67
C THR A 216 -10.08 -30.85 12.77
N SER A 217 -10.59 -31.52 13.81
CA SER A 217 -12.05 -31.63 14.05
C SER A 217 -12.72 -30.25 14.14
N SER A 218 -12.09 -29.27 14.80
CA SER A 218 -12.57 -27.87 14.82
C SER A 218 -12.58 -27.22 13.42
N GLY A 219 -11.62 -27.59 12.57
CA GLY A 219 -11.57 -27.16 11.17
C GLY A 219 -12.77 -27.69 10.38
N ILE A 220 -13.08 -28.99 10.52
CA ILE A 220 -14.23 -29.63 9.90
C ILE A 220 -15.55 -29.01 10.38
N GLU A 221 -15.69 -28.76 11.69
CA GLU A 221 -16.89 -28.14 12.26
C GLU A 221 -17.15 -26.75 11.66
N LYS A 222 -16.10 -25.93 11.52
CA LYS A 222 -16.17 -24.61 10.88
C LYS A 222 -16.55 -24.70 9.41
N ILE A 223 -16.06 -25.70 8.67
CA ILE A 223 -16.41 -25.95 7.27
C ILE A 223 -17.90 -26.29 7.15
N ILE A 224 -18.38 -27.25 7.95
CA ILE A 224 -19.78 -27.67 7.95
C ILE A 224 -20.72 -26.50 8.29
N LYS A 225 -20.38 -25.72 9.32
CA LYS A 225 -21.15 -24.53 9.70
C LYS A 225 -21.21 -23.52 8.54
N ARG A 226 -20.06 -23.22 7.94
CA ARG A 226 -19.95 -22.29 6.81
C ARG A 226 -20.81 -22.73 5.62
N ILE A 227 -20.80 -24.01 5.24
CA ILE A 227 -21.59 -24.51 4.10
C ILE A 227 -23.09 -24.51 4.43
N LYS A 228 -23.49 -24.90 5.65
CA LYS A 228 -24.90 -24.80 6.08
C LYS A 228 -25.42 -23.35 5.99
N ASP A 229 -24.65 -22.39 6.49
CA ASP A 229 -25.02 -20.97 6.46
C ASP A 229 -25.13 -20.41 5.03
N LEU A 230 -24.43 -21.01 4.07
CA LEU A 230 -24.48 -20.63 2.65
C LEU A 230 -25.66 -21.28 1.92
N LEU A 231 -26.03 -22.51 2.27
CA LEU A 231 -27.14 -23.25 1.64
C LEU A 231 -28.53 -22.87 2.21
N LEU A 232 -28.57 -22.27 3.40
CA LEU A 232 -29.81 -21.80 4.06
C LEU A 232 -30.17 -20.34 3.71
N LYS A 233 -29.41 -19.70 2.82
CA LYS A 233 -29.70 -18.37 2.25
C LYS A 233 -30.27 -18.50 0.85
#